data_AF-A0A090QNW0-F1
#
_entry.id   AF-A0A090QNW0-F1
#
_cell.length_a   1.000
_cell.length_b   1.000
_cell.length_c   1.000
_cell.angle_alpha   90.00
_cell.angle_beta   90.00
_cell.angle_gamma   90.00
#
_symmetry.space_group_name_H-M   'P 1'
#
loop_
_entity.id
_entity.type
_entity.pdbx_description
1 polymer ?
#
loop_
_entity_poly.entity_id
_entity_poly.type
_entity_poly.pdbx_seq_one_letter_code
_entity_poly.pdbx_strand_id
1 'polypeptide(L)'
;MSQEALKLAVCERALSLLQAQPNAFIVPIYTSVEAQLQWLIDYFSGKETDMKRLHTLTFGHYAVRELSPRYGELYAGLNAAFYVAEKTREG
;
A
#
# COMPACT_ATOMS: atom_id res chain seq x y z
N MET A 1 -17.11 13.12 -0.23
CA MET A 1 -16.24 12.10 0.39
C MET A 1 -15.34 12.78 1.40
N SER A 2 -15.12 12.17 2.57
CA SER A 2 -14.13 12.66 3.54
C SER A 2 -12.71 12.34 3.07
N GLN A 3 -11.71 13.04 3.62
CA GLN A 3 -10.30 12.78 3.34
C GLN A 3 -9.91 11.34 3.70
N GLU A 4 -10.37 10.83 4.84
CA GLU A 4 -10.13 9.43 5.25
C GLU A 4 -10.76 8.41 4.28
N ALA A 5 -11.96 8.68 3.75
CA ALA A 5 -12.57 7.82 2.74
C ALA A 5 -11.76 7.78 1.43
N LEU A 6 -11.11 8.88 1.06
CA LEU A 6 -10.19 8.91 -0.09
C LEU A 6 -8.92 8.09 0.19
N LYS A 7 -8.32 8.25 1.39
CA LYS A 7 -7.12 7.49 1.79
C LYS A 7 -7.38 5.98 1.77
N LEU A 8 -8.52 5.57 2.33
CA LEU A 8 -8.96 4.18 2.34
C LEU A 8 -9.14 3.65 0.91
N ALA A 9 -9.88 4.36 0.06
CA ALA A 9 -10.13 3.95 -1.32
C ALA A 9 -8.84 3.80 -2.16
N VAL A 10 -7.83 4.66 -1.92
CA VAL A 10 -6.51 4.53 -2.57
C VAL A 10 -5.82 3.23 -2.15
N CYS A 11 -5.86 2.88 -0.87
CA CYS A 11 -5.23 1.67 -0.35
C CYS A 11 -5.95 0.41 -0.84
N GLU A 12 -7.28 0.40 -0.84
CA GLU A 12 -8.10 -0.71 -1.36
C GLU A 12 -7.86 -0.94 -2.86
N ARG A 13 -7.70 0.13 -3.63
CA ARG A 13 -7.33 0.04 -5.05
C ARG A 13 -5.96 -0.59 -5.23
N ALA A 14 -4.96 -0.18 -4.45
CA ALA A 14 -3.62 -0.74 -4.51
C ALA A 14 -3.61 -2.25 -4.18
N LEU A 15 -4.36 -2.66 -3.15
CA LEU A 15 -4.51 -4.08 -2.78
C LEU A 15 -5.20 -4.88 -3.89
N SER A 16 -6.27 -4.35 -4.48
CA SER A 16 -6.98 -5.00 -5.60
C SER A 16 -6.06 -5.21 -6.81
N LEU A 17 -5.24 -4.21 -7.15
CA LEU A 17 -4.25 -4.31 -8.23
C LEU A 17 -3.17 -5.36 -7.94
N LEU A 18 -2.71 -5.46 -6.68
CA LEU A 18 -1.74 -6.47 -6.26
C LEU A 18 -2.34 -7.89 -6.38
N GLN A 19 -3.58 -8.06 -5.93
CA GLN A 19 -4.30 -9.34 -5.99
C GLN A 19 -4.60 -9.79 -7.41
N ALA A 20 -4.82 -8.86 -8.34
CA ALA A 20 -4.94 -9.14 -9.77
C ALA A 20 -3.61 -9.59 -10.42
N GLN A 21 -2.47 -9.38 -9.75
CA GLN A 21 -1.13 -9.63 -10.29
C GLN A 21 -0.28 -10.47 -9.30
N PRO A 22 -0.66 -11.74 -9.02
CA PRO A 22 0.00 -12.58 -8.02
C PRO A 22 1.49 -12.84 -8.29
N ASN A 23 1.91 -12.70 -9.55
CA ASN A 23 3.29 -12.91 -10.00
C ASN A 23 4.08 -11.60 -10.17
N ALA A 24 3.57 -10.46 -9.68
CA ALA A 24 4.26 -9.17 -9.77
C ALA A 24 5.55 -9.10 -8.94
N PHE A 25 5.63 -9.94 -7.90
CA PHE A 25 6.78 -10.06 -7.01
C PHE A 25 7.10 -11.54 -6.77
N ILE A 26 8.30 -11.81 -6.24
CA ILE A 26 8.57 -13.09 -5.59
C ILE A 26 7.70 -13.25 -4.34
N VAL A 27 7.35 -14.49 -4.00
CA VAL A 27 6.37 -14.81 -2.94
C VAL A 27 6.63 -14.06 -1.62
N PRO A 28 7.86 -14.01 -1.06
CA PRO A 28 8.07 -13.30 0.21
C PRO A 28 7.78 -11.80 0.15
N ILE A 29 8.10 -11.16 -0.98
CA ILE A 29 7.85 -9.73 -1.18
C ILE A 29 6.37 -9.49 -1.42
N TYR A 30 5.72 -10.35 -2.21
CA TYR A 30 4.27 -10.31 -2.42
C TYR A 30 3.52 -10.33 -1.09
N THR A 31 3.78 -11.33 -0.26
CA THR A 31 3.13 -11.49 1.06
C THR A 31 3.42 -10.30 1.98
N SER A 32 4.64 -9.75 1.95
CA SER A 32 4.98 -8.57 2.73
C SER A 32 4.21 -7.32 2.28
N VAL A 33 4.14 -7.07 0.97
CA VAL A 33 3.40 -5.94 0.39
C VAL A 33 1.91 -6.07 0.71
N GLU A 34 1.33 -7.25 0.54
CA GLU A 34 -0.08 -7.53 0.85
C GLU A 34 -0.38 -7.25 2.32
N ALA A 35 0.41 -7.80 3.25
CA ALA A 35 0.20 -7.60 4.68
C ALA A 35 0.33 -6.14 5.11
N GLN A 36 1.25 -5.39 4.49
CA GLN A 36 1.43 -3.96 4.76
C GLN A 36 0.25 -3.12 4.22
N LEU A 37 -0.26 -3.43 3.04
CA LEU A 37 -1.45 -2.78 2.48
C LEU A 37 -2.70 -3.08 3.32
N GLN A 38 -2.89 -4.35 3.70
CA GLN A 38 -4.02 -4.74 4.54
C GLN A 38 -4.00 -4.00 5.88
N TRP A 39 -2.82 -3.91 6.50
CA TRP A 39 -2.67 -3.15 7.73
C TRP A 39 -2.99 -1.66 7.55
N LEU A 40 -2.55 -1.05 6.44
CA LEU A 40 -2.83 0.37 6.15
C LEU A 40 -4.33 0.63 5.91
N ILE A 41 -5.04 -0.33 5.29
CA ILE A 41 -6.49 -0.31 5.15
C ILE A 41 -7.16 -0.41 6.53
N ASP A 42 -6.71 -1.32 7.38
CA ASP A 42 -7.25 -1.46 8.74
C ASP A 42 -7.04 -0.18 9.55
N TYR A 43 -5.90 0.49 9.39
CA TYR A 43 -5.62 1.78 10.01
C TYR A 43 -6.60 2.87 9.54
N PHE A 44 -6.76 3.08 8.23
CA PHE A 44 -7.67 4.11 7.71
C PHE A 44 -9.16 3.78 7.90
N SER A 45 -9.50 2.50 8.09
CA SER A 45 -10.87 2.08 8.46
C SER A 45 -11.16 2.19 9.96
N GLY A 46 -10.17 2.56 10.78
CA GLY A 46 -10.29 2.72 12.23
C GLY A 46 -10.26 1.42 13.03
N LYS A 47 -9.92 0.28 12.40
CA LYS A 47 -9.75 -1.02 13.08
C LYS A 47 -8.39 -1.15 13.76
N GLU A 48 -7.44 -0.32 13.35
CA GLU A 48 -6.09 -0.26 13.87
C GLU A 48 -5.76 1.19 14.23
N THR A 49 -4.99 1.38 15.30
CA THR A 49 -4.64 2.70 15.83
C THR A 49 -3.15 2.89 16.07
N ASP A 50 -2.31 1.87 15.85
CA ASP A 50 -0.86 1.99 16.03
C ASP A 50 -0.20 2.85 14.95
N MET A 51 -0.19 4.15 15.17
CA MET A 51 0.46 5.13 14.30
C MET A 51 1.96 4.86 14.12
N LYS A 52 2.65 4.23 15.09
CA LYS A 52 4.09 3.98 14.98
C LYS A 52 4.41 3.03 13.84
N ARG A 53 3.51 2.08 13.57
CA ARG A 53 3.68 1.12 12.49
C ARG A 53 3.62 1.75 11.10
N LEU A 54 3.06 2.96 10.94
CA LEU A 54 3.19 3.73 9.69
C LEU A 54 4.67 3.86 9.29
N HIS A 55 5.58 4.14 10.23
CA HIS A 55 7.01 4.31 9.95
C HIS A 55 7.74 3.03 9.56
N THR A 56 7.10 1.87 9.72
CA THR A 56 7.69 0.57 9.39
C THR A 56 7.32 0.07 8.00
N LEU A 57 6.41 0.77 7.30
CA LEU A 57 5.97 0.39 5.97
C LEU A 57 7.10 0.62 4.95
N THR A 58 7.35 -0.40 4.15
CA THR A 58 8.41 -0.46 3.12
C THR A 58 7.90 -0.80 1.73
N PHE A 59 6.59 -1.07 1.54
CA PHE A 59 6.07 -1.54 0.26
C PHE A 59 6.31 -0.59 -0.93
N GLY A 60 6.41 0.72 -0.70
CA GLY A 60 6.84 1.69 -1.73
C GLY A 60 8.27 1.42 -2.24
N HIS A 61 9.19 1.06 -1.34
CA HIS A 61 10.56 0.67 -1.72
C HIS A 61 10.59 -0.62 -2.55
N TYR A 62 9.77 -1.61 -2.20
CA TYR A 62 9.64 -2.83 -3.00
C TYR A 62 9.08 -2.53 -4.39
N ALA A 63 8.08 -1.65 -4.50
CA ALA A 63 7.50 -1.25 -5.77
C ALA A 63 8.54 -0.62 -6.72
N VAL A 64 9.46 0.20 -6.20
CA VAL A 64 10.52 0.83 -7.00
C VAL A 64 11.61 -0.16 -7.42
N ARG A 65 12.00 -1.07 -6.53
CA ARG A 65 13.18 -1.92 -6.73
C ARG A 65 12.88 -3.21 -7.49
N GLU A 66 11.71 -3.79 -7.25
CA GLU A 66 11.44 -5.19 -7.60
C GLU A 66 10.37 -5.32 -8.68
N LEU A 67 9.57 -4.28 -8.91
CA LEU A 67 8.47 -4.33 -9.86
C LEU A 67 8.97 -4.08 -11.30
N SER A 68 8.63 -4.99 -12.21
CA SER A 68 8.90 -4.80 -13.64
C SER A 68 8.08 -3.63 -14.22
N PRO A 69 8.62 -2.83 -15.16
CA PRO A 69 7.90 -1.73 -15.81
C PRO A 69 6.56 -2.12 -16.46
N ARG A 70 6.38 -3.39 -16.83
CA ARG A 70 5.12 -3.90 -17.40
C ARG A 70 3.93 -3.79 -16.42
N TYR A 71 4.19 -3.66 -15.12
CA TYR A 71 3.19 -3.53 -14.08
C TYR A 71 2.90 -2.06 -13.72
N GLY A 72 2.89 -1.18 -14.74
CA GLY A 72 2.79 0.28 -14.53
C GLY A 72 1.59 0.72 -13.69
N GLU A 73 0.43 0.08 -13.84
CA GLU A 73 -0.76 0.41 -13.02
C GLU A 73 -0.59 0.01 -11.56
N LEU A 74 -0.04 -1.19 -11.30
CA LEU A 74 0.27 -1.63 -9.95
C LEU A 74 1.34 -0.74 -9.30
N TYR A 75 2.38 -0.36 -10.05
CA TYR A 75 3.39 0.59 -9.60
C TYR A 75 2.77 1.92 -9.18
N ALA A 76 1.88 2.48 -10.00
CA ALA A 76 1.19 3.72 -9.67
C ALA A 76 0.28 3.56 -8.44
N GLY A 77 -0.44 2.45 -8.33
CA GLY A 77 -1.29 2.13 -7.17
C GLY A 77 -0.50 2.03 -5.87
N LEU A 78 0.60 1.28 -5.86
CA LEU A 78 1.47 1.12 -4.69
C LEU A 78 2.10 2.45 -4.28
N ASN A 79 2.58 3.26 -5.22
CA ASN A 79 3.14 4.58 -4.90
C ASN A 79 2.08 5.55 -4.37
N ALA A 80 0.86 5.53 -4.91
CA ALA A 80 -0.22 6.35 -4.39
C ALA A 80 -0.58 5.98 -2.94
N ALA A 81 -0.69 4.68 -2.64
CA ALA A 81 -0.93 4.21 -1.27
C ALA A 81 0.24 4.54 -0.34
N PHE A 82 1.48 4.42 -0.81
CA PHE A 82 2.66 4.76 -0.01
C PHE A 82 2.74 6.25 0.28
N TYR A 83 2.46 7.09 -0.72
CA TYR A 83 2.39 8.54 -0.56
C TYR A 83 1.35 8.96 0.49
N VAL A 84 0.17 8.34 0.48
CA VAL A 84 -0.86 8.59 1.50
C VAL A 84 -0.37 8.20 2.90
N ALA A 85 0.32 7.05 3.03
CA ALA A 85 0.93 6.65 4.29
C ALA A 85 1.98 7.66 4.74
N GLU A 86 2.86 8.12 3.85
CA GLU A 86 3.88 9.14 4.15
C GLU A 86 3.27 10.46 4.58
N LYS A 87 2.26 10.97 3.87
CA LYS A 87 1.57 12.20 4.28
C LYS A 87 0.87 12.06 5.61
N THR A 88 0.33 10.89 5.91
CA THR A 88 -0.26 10.63 7.23
C THR A 88 0.78 10.58 8.35
N ARG A 89 2.05 10.23 8.06
CA ARG A 89 3.15 10.33 9.05
C ARG A 89 3.53 11.78 9.36
N GLU A 90 3.32 12.69 8.41
CA GLU A 90 3.71 14.10 8.50
C GLU A 90 2.69 14.97 9.26
N GLY A 91 1.40 14.55 9.33
CA GLY A 91 0.31 15.26 10.00
C GLY A 91 -0.89 15.47 9.09
#